data_AF-A0A5C3E4K2-F1
#
_entry.id   AF-A0A5C3E4K2-F1
#
_cell.length_a   1.000
_cell.length_b   1.000
_cell.length_c   1.000
_cell.angle_alpha   90.00
_cell.angle_beta   90.00
_cell.angle_gamma   90.00
#
_symmetry.space_group_name_H-M   'P 1'
#
loop_
_entity.id
_entity.type
_entity.pdbx_description
1 polymer ?
#
loop_
_entity_poly.entity_id
_entity_poly.type
_entity_poly.pdbx_seq_one_letter_code
_entity_poly.pdbx_strand_id
1 'polypeptide(L)'
;MHFQPLHLLVLLLNVPSLIFAQMPAIVRKFPETKDMWNHLYIVGSLPGDFKTGLLRGLPTDPWHVFLKQRGADIIRSYWSTVPSRATDTASFDQMIALLKYVQSPGSLPDPQAFHYVPKMTAGHMIFEYAHHLNKNPHLVAVNAYHRLPDTAEALLLNN
;
A
#
# COMPACT_ATOMS: atom_id res chain seq x y z
N MET A 1 19.81 51.64 -20.82
CA MET A 1 19.85 50.22 -21.23
C MET A 1 18.81 49.46 -20.44
N HIS A 2 17.75 49.02 -21.13
CA HIS A 2 16.71 48.14 -20.59
C HIS A 2 17.23 46.70 -20.56
N PHE A 3 17.10 46.02 -19.43
CA PHE A 3 17.10 44.56 -19.36
C PHE A 3 15.86 44.12 -18.59
N GLN A 4 15.09 43.22 -19.23
CA GLN A 4 13.74 42.80 -18.86
C GLN A 4 13.71 41.90 -17.61
N PRO A 5 12.66 41.98 -16.77
CA PRO A 5 12.39 40.97 -15.76
C PRO A 5 11.41 39.94 -16.34
N LEU A 6 11.91 38.95 -17.07
CA LEU A 6 11.12 37.79 -17.46
C LEU A 6 12.03 36.56 -17.40
N HIS A 7 11.49 35.44 -16.94
CA HIS A 7 12.14 34.13 -16.76
C HIS A 7 12.69 33.79 -15.37
N LEU A 8 11.82 33.78 -14.36
CA LEU A 8 11.94 32.78 -13.27
C LEU A 8 10.55 32.39 -12.70
N LEU A 9 9.53 32.41 -13.58
CA LEU A 9 8.38 31.55 -13.44
C LEU A 9 8.75 30.22 -14.11
N VAL A 10 8.33 29.09 -13.55
CA VAL A 10 8.60 27.70 -13.98
C VAL A 10 9.86 27.07 -13.37
N LEU A 11 9.94 27.08 -12.04
CA LEU A 11 10.38 25.89 -11.31
C LEU A 11 9.15 25.32 -10.58
N LEU A 12 8.22 24.85 -11.41
CA LEU A 12 7.29 23.77 -11.09
C LEU A 12 8.15 22.54 -10.75
N LEU A 13 8.74 22.53 -9.57
CA LEU A 13 9.14 21.30 -8.92
C LEU A 13 7.85 20.54 -8.67
N ASN A 14 7.52 19.67 -9.64
CA ASN A 14 6.79 18.46 -9.37
C ASN A 14 7.46 17.82 -8.15
N VAL A 15 6.86 18.01 -6.98
CA VAL A 15 7.15 17.26 -5.77
C VAL A 15 6.04 16.22 -5.65
N PRO A 16 6.07 15.07 -6.36
CA PRO A 16 5.22 13.93 -6.00
C PRO A 16 5.45 13.50 -4.54
N SER A 17 6.57 13.93 -3.95
CA SER A 17 7.10 13.54 -2.65
C SER A 17 6.23 13.93 -1.45
N LEU A 18 5.33 14.91 -1.57
CA LEU A 18 4.51 15.38 -0.43
C LEU A 18 3.15 14.68 -0.31
N ILE A 19 2.64 14.09 -1.39
CA ILE A 19 1.27 13.56 -1.41
C ILE A 19 1.16 12.23 -0.65
N PHE A 20 2.24 11.45 -0.56
CA PHE A 20 2.22 10.11 0.04
C PHE A 20 2.77 10.04 1.47
N ALA A 21 3.33 11.12 2.03
CA ALA A 21 3.57 11.17 3.47
C ALA A 21 2.24 11.23 4.25
N GLN A 22 1.20 11.78 3.62
CA GLN A 22 -0.14 11.89 4.21
C GLN A 22 -1.01 10.72 3.75
N MET A 23 -1.62 10.00 4.70
CA MET A 23 -2.53 8.90 4.40
C MET A 23 -3.73 9.38 3.54
N PRO A 24 -3.94 8.83 2.33
CA PRO A 24 -5.03 9.22 1.46
C PRO A 24 -6.41 9.01 2.10
N ALA A 25 -7.39 9.85 1.75
CA ALA A 25 -8.73 9.77 2.35
C ALA A 25 -9.41 8.42 2.11
N ILE A 26 -9.23 7.83 0.92
CA ILE A 26 -9.78 6.51 0.59
C ILE A 26 -9.14 5.39 1.41
N VAL A 27 -7.84 5.49 1.70
CA VAL A 27 -7.11 4.57 2.58
C VAL A 27 -7.62 4.71 4.02
N ARG A 28 -7.90 5.94 4.46
CA ARG A 28 -8.44 6.19 5.80
C ARG A 28 -9.87 5.67 6.00
N LYS A 29 -10.64 5.53 4.92
CA LYS A 29 -12.04 5.10 4.95
C LYS A 29 -12.22 3.70 5.49
N PHE A 30 -11.29 2.79 5.20
CA PHE A 30 -11.37 1.40 5.64
C PHE A 30 -10.34 1.14 6.73
N PRO A 31 -10.74 0.52 7.86
CA PRO A 31 -9.79 0.18 8.90
C PRO A 31 -8.61 -0.65 8.37
N GLU A 32 -8.79 -1.57 7.41
CA GLU A 32 -7.71 -2.48 6.97
C GLU A 32 -6.60 -1.75 6.26
N THR A 33 -6.97 -0.87 5.33
CA THR A 33 -6.01 -0.12 4.54
C THR A 33 -5.35 0.95 5.39
N LYS A 34 -6.06 1.50 6.38
CA LYS A 34 -5.47 2.34 7.43
C LYS A 34 -4.41 1.59 8.24
N ASP A 35 -4.70 0.37 8.70
CA ASP A 35 -3.79 -0.44 9.49
C ASP A 35 -2.57 -0.88 8.67
N MET A 36 -2.78 -1.33 7.44
CA MET A 36 -1.70 -1.64 6.47
C MET A 36 -0.82 -0.42 6.19
N TRP A 37 -1.42 0.76 5.99
CA TRP A 37 -0.69 1.99 5.75
C TRP A 37 0.16 2.37 6.96
N ASN A 38 -0.41 2.32 8.16
CA ASN A 38 0.34 2.58 9.37
C ASN A 38 1.50 1.59 9.53
N HIS A 39 1.26 0.30 9.29
CA HIS A 39 2.31 -0.72 9.33
C HIS A 39 3.43 -0.42 8.33
N LEU A 40 3.10 -0.11 7.07
CA LEU A 40 4.10 0.25 6.06
C LEU A 40 4.93 1.48 6.46
N TYR A 41 4.30 2.52 7.00
CA TYR A 41 5.02 3.75 7.31
C TYR A 41 5.78 3.70 8.63
N ILE A 42 5.35 2.87 9.60
CA ILE A 42 6.01 2.66 10.89
C ILE A 42 7.10 1.58 10.79
N VAL A 43 6.75 0.40 10.26
CA VAL A 43 7.62 -0.79 10.20
C VAL A 43 8.48 -0.80 8.94
N GLY A 44 8.00 -0.22 7.84
CA GLY A 44 8.74 -0.20 6.58
C GLY A 44 8.61 -1.49 5.77
N SER A 45 7.50 -2.22 5.92
CA SER A 45 7.21 -3.45 5.18
C SER A 45 5.75 -3.53 4.76
N LEU A 46 5.48 -4.30 3.71
CA LEU A 46 4.12 -4.67 3.34
C LEU A 46 3.76 -5.97 4.08
N PRO A 47 2.60 -6.05 4.74
CA PRO A 47 2.29 -7.21 5.56
C PRO A 47 2.00 -8.44 4.70
N GLY A 48 2.75 -9.51 4.92
CA GLY A 48 2.52 -10.84 4.36
C GLY A 48 1.60 -11.69 5.22
N ASP A 49 1.62 -11.48 6.53
CA ASP A 49 0.61 -11.99 7.45
C ASP A 49 -0.02 -10.90 8.35
N PHE A 50 -1.11 -11.27 8.99
CA PHE A 50 -1.97 -10.38 9.78
C PHE A 50 -2.17 -10.91 11.19
N LYS A 51 -1.09 -11.40 11.82
CA LYS A 51 -1.16 -12.08 13.13
C LYS A 51 -0.82 -11.16 14.32
N THR A 52 -0.28 -9.97 14.08
CA THR A 52 0.31 -9.14 15.14
C THR A 52 -0.16 -7.67 15.09
N GLY A 53 -0.14 -7.01 16.25
CA GLY A 53 -0.41 -5.58 16.38
C GLY A 53 -1.74 -5.12 15.78
N LEU A 54 -1.72 -3.95 15.12
CA LEU A 54 -2.87 -3.34 14.43
C LEU A 54 -3.40 -4.20 13.28
N LEU A 55 -2.63 -5.18 12.84
CA LEU A 55 -2.99 -6.05 11.73
C LEU A 55 -3.73 -7.31 12.18
N ARG A 56 -3.83 -7.58 13.49
CA ARG A 56 -4.52 -8.77 14.00
C ARG A 56 -5.98 -8.79 13.53
N GLY A 57 -6.40 -9.92 12.95
CA GLY A 57 -7.78 -10.13 12.51
C GLY A 57 -8.10 -9.56 11.12
N LEU A 58 -7.11 -8.94 10.44
CA LEU A 58 -7.27 -8.65 9.02
C LEU A 58 -7.25 -9.95 8.22
N PRO A 59 -8.19 -10.16 7.27
CA PRO A 59 -8.15 -11.36 6.46
C PRO A 59 -7.07 -11.24 5.39
N THR A 60 -6.28 -12.29 5.34
CA THR A 60 -5.18 -12.45 4.40
C THR A 60 -5.69 -12.62 2.97
N ASP A 61 -6.82 -13.30 2.77
CA ASP A 61 -7.30 -13.72 1.46
C ASP A 61 -7.75 -12.56 0.54
N PRO A 62 -8.62 -11.61 0.95
CA PRO A 62 -9.05 -10.54 0.05
C PRO A 62 -7.89 -9.67 -0.45
N TRP A 63 -6.92 -9.40 0.44
CA TRP A 63 -5.70 -8.70 0.11
C TRP A 63 -4.81 -9.49 -0.84
N HIS A 64 -4.58 -10.78 -0.57
CA HIS A 64 -3.74 -11.64 -1.41
C HIS A 64 -4.33 -11.90 -2.79
N VAL A 65 -5.65 -12.10 -2.87
CA VAL A 65 -6.37 -12.23 -4.14
C VAL A 65 -6.22 -10.95 -4.96
N PHE A 66 -6.40 -9.78 -4.34
CA PHE A 66 -6.18 -8.49 -5.00
C PHE A 66 -4.75 -8.37 -5.54
N LEU A 67 -3.73 -8.72 -4.74
CA LEU A 67 -2.34 -8.63 -5.15
C LEU A 67 -1.99 -9.58 -6.30
N LYS A 68 -2.49 -10.81 -6.30
CA LYS A 68 -2.31 -11.75 -7.41
C LYS A 68 -2.89 -11.19 -8.72
N GLN A 69 -4.01 -10.48 -8.64
CA GLN A 69 -4.69 -9.93 -9.82
C GLN A 69 -4.08 -8.62 -10.32
N ARG A 70 -3.59 -7.75 -9.43
CA ARG A 70 -3.26 -6.36 -9.76
C ARG A 70 -1.85 -5.93 -9.37
N GLY A 71 -1.20 -6.65 -8.46
CA GLY A 71 0.06 -6.23 -7.85
C GLY A 71 1.21 -6.11 -8.85
N ALA A 72 1.34 -7.06 -9.79
CA ALA A 72 2.39 -7.01 -10.80
C ALA A 72 2.25 -5.79 -11.74
N ASP A 73 1.03 -5.42 -12.10
CA ASP A 73 0.76 -4.26 -12.95
C ASP A 73 1.04 -2.94 -12.21
N ILE A 74 0.69 -2.88 -10.93
CA ILE A 74 1.03 -1.74 -10.06
C ILE A 74 2.55 -1.55 -9.98
N ILE A 75 3.31 -2.62 -9.73
CA ILE A 75 4.78 -2.57 -9.70
C ILE A 75 5.33 -2.11 -11.04
N ARG A 76 4.85 -2.68 -12.16
CA ARG A 76 5.33 -2.32 -13.50
C ARG A 76 5.07 -0.85 -13.81
N SER A 77 3.88 -0.35 -13.47
CA SER A 77 3.50 1.06 -13.68
C SER A 77 4.35 2.01 -12.86
N TYR A 78 4.73 1.64 -11.64
CA TYR A 78 5.55 2.51 -10.80
C TYR A 78 7.02 2.44 -11.21
N TRP A 79 7.53 1.24 -11.46
CA TRP A 79 8.91 1.00 -11.88
C TRP A 79 9.26 1.73 -13.17
N SER A 80 8.35 1.79 -14.14
CA SER A 80 8.57 2.51 -15.41
C SER A 80 8.72 4.02 -15.25
N THR A 81 8.25 4.59 -14.13
CA THR A 81 8.35 6.03 -13.84
C THR A 81 9.64 6.40 -13.11
N VAL A 82 10.39 5.42 -12.60
CA VAL A 82 11.63 5.66 -11.85
C VAL A 82 12.78 5.84 -12.84
N PRO A 83 13.49 6.98 -12.83
CA PRO A 83 14.66 7.15 -13.67
C PRO A 83 15.70 6.06 -13.36
N SER A 84 16.25 5.40 -14.38
CA SER A 84 17.18 4.27 -14.19
C SER A 84 18.45 4.62 -13.39
N ARG A 85 18.80 5.91 -13.31
CA ARG A 85 19.92 6.43 -12.50
C ARG A 85 19.55 6.75 -11.03
N ALA A 86 18.27 6.70 -10.69
CA ALA A 86 17.73 7.06 -9.36
C ALA A 86 17.47 5.85 -8.47
N THR A 87 17.57 4.63 -9.00
CA THR A 87 17.35 3.40 -8.24
C THR A 87 18.69 2.85 -7.76
N ASP A 88 18.95 2.98 -6.45
CA ASP A 88 20.06 2.26 -5.83
C ASP A 88 19.79 0.74 -5.80
N THR A 89 20.84 -0.05 -5.59
CA THR A 89 20.76 -1.52 -5.56
C THR A 89 19.76 -2.01 -4.51
N ALA A 90 19.68 -1.36 -3.35
CA ALA A 90 18.77 -1.75 -2.28
C ALA A 90 17.28 -1.55 -2.66
N SER A 91 16.96 -0.45 -3.34
CA SER A 91 15.64 -0.17 -3.87
C SER A 91 15.26 -1.17 -4.96
N PHE A 92 16.23 -1.56 -5.80
CA PHE A 92 16.04 -2.61 -6.80
C PHE A 92 15.68 -3.96 -6.13
N ASP A 93 16.47 -4.38 -5.14
CA ASP A 93 16.25 -5.64 -4.41
C ASP A 93 14.90 -5.67 -3.71
N GLN A 94 14.48 -4.57 -3.09
CA GLN A 94 13.15 -4.45 -2.46
C GLN A 94 12.02 -4.50 -3.49
N MET A 95 12.19 -3.90 -4.67
CA MET A 95 11.19 -4.01 -5.74
C MET A 95 11.08 -5.43 -6.29
N ILE A 96 12.19 -6.17 -6.38
CA ILE A 96 12.16 -7.60 -6.70
C ILE A 96 11.46 -8.41 -5.60
N ALA A 97 11.69 -8.08 -4.33
CA ALA A 97 11.00 -8.72 -3.21
C ALA A 97 9.48 -8.46 -3.26
N LEU A 98 9.07 -7.22 -3.52
CA LEU A 98 7.66 -6.87 -3.74
C LEU A 98 7.07 -7.63 -4.94
N LEU A 99 7.82 -7.77 -6.03
CA LEU A 99 7.37 -8.52 -7.20
C LEU A 99 7.13 -10.00 -6.89
N LYS A 100 8.07 -10.65 -6.20
CA LYS A 100 7.91 -12.04 -5.75
C LYS A 100 6.72 -12.17 -4.80
N TYR A 101 6.55 -11.20 -3.91
CA TYR A 101 5.45 -11.15 -2.96
C TYR A 101 4.09 -11.07 -3.65
N VAL A 102 3.90 -10.21 -4.65
CA VAL A 102 2.60 -10.11 -5.35
C VAL A 102 2.31 -11.30 -6.25
N GLN A 103 3.34 -12.03 -6.69
CA GLN A 103 3.18 -13.28 -7.46
C GLN A 103 2.73 -14.45 -6.57
N SER A 104 3.23 -14.50 -5.34
CA SER A 104 2.93 -15.56 -4.37
C SER A 104 2.64 -14.99 -2.97
N PRO A 105 1.57 -14.19 -2.82
CA PRO A 105 1.27 -13.55 -1.54
C PRO A 105 0.88 -14.63 -0.51
N GLY A 106 1.36 -14.44 0.72
CA GLY A 106 1.17 -15.38 1.84
C GLY A 106 2.20 -16.50 1.93
N SER A 107 3.01 -16.71 0.88
CA SER A 107 4.13 -17.64 0.90
C SER A 107 5.46 -16.97 1.27
N LEU A 108 5.51 -15.64 1.31
CA LEU A 108 6.70 -14.87 1.64
C LEU A 108 6.47 -14.04 2.91
N PRO A 109 7.51 -13.88 3.74
CA PRO A 109 7.48 -12.95 4.86
C PRO A 109 7.37 -11.50 4.35
N ASP A 110 6.88 -10.61 5.22
CA ASP A 110 6.64 -9.19 4.97
C ASP A 110 7.79 -8.53 4.16
N PRO A 111 7.63 -8.27 2.86
CA PRO A 111 8.70 -7.70 2.05
C PRO A 111 9.02 -6.29 2.55
N GLN A 112 10.31 -6.03 2.71
CA GLN A 112 10.82 -4.72 3.09
C GLN A 112 10.54 -3.70 1.98
N ALA A 113 10.11 -2.51 2.41
CA ALA A 113 9.77 -1.38 1.56
C ALA A 113 10.10 -0.06 2.27
N PHE A 114 11.33 0.07 2.80
CA PHE A 114 11.76 1.28 3.50
C PHE A 114 12.39 2.33 2.60
N HIS A 115 12.98 1.93 1.46
CA HIS A 115 13.47 2.89 0.48
C HIS A 115 12.30 3.60 -0.21
N TYR A 116 12.54 4.84 -0.65
CA TYR A 116 11.50 5.70 -1.20
C TYR A 116 10.68 5.02 -2.30
N VAL A 117 11.33 4.44 -3.32
CA VAL A 117 10.62 3.80 -4.46
C VAL A 117 9.79 2.59 -4.03
N PRO A 118 10.35 1.58 -3.32
CA PRO A 118 9.56 0.48 -2.75
C PRO A 118 8.42 0.94 -1.84
N LYS A 119 8.67 1.91 -0.95
CA LYS A 119 7.67 2.42 0.00
C LYS A 119 6.49 3.06 -0.71
N MET A 120 6.77 3.88 -1.72
CA MET A 120 5.76 4.53 -2.55
C MET A 120 4.96 3.49 -3.33
N THR A 121 5.63 2.49 -3.90
CA THR A 121 4.97 1.39 -4.62
C THR A 121 4.04 0.59 -3.69
N ALA A 122 4.52 0.19 -2.51
CA ALA A 122 3.74 -0.49 -1.50
C ALA A 122 2.54 0.35 -1.03
N GLY A 123 2.75 1.65 -0.81
CA GLY A 123 1.67 2.58 -0.47
C GLY A 123 0.62 2.68 -1.58
N HIS A 124 1.04 2.65 -2.85
CA HIS A 124 0.13 2.66 -3.98
C HIS A 124 -0.68 1.35 -4.09
N MET A 125 -0.10 0.20 -3.74
CA MET A 125 -0.86 -1.05 -3.64
C MET A 125 -1.99 -0.96 -2.60
N ILE A 126 -1.69 -0.42 -1.42
CA ILE A 126 -2.69 -0.20 -0.36
C ILE A 126 -3.78 0.77 -0.83
N PHE A 127 -3.39 1.83 -1.54
CA PHE A 127 -4.32 2.79 -2.12
C PHE A 127 -5.27 2.16 -3.15
N GLU A 128 -4.74 1.40 -4.10
CA GLU A 128 -5.55 0.69 -5.10
C GLU A 128 -6.46 -0.36 -4.44
N TYR A 129 -6.00 -1.03 -3.39
CA TYR A 129 -6.83 -1.96 -2.61
C TYR A 129 -7.96 -1.23 -1.89
N ALA A 130 -7.72 -0.05 -1.33
CA ALA A 130 -8.80 0.78 -0.76
C ALA A 130 -9.85 1.15 -1.82
N HIS A 131 -9.44 1.45 -3.04
CA HIS A 131 -10.36 1.65 -4.16
C HIS A 131 -11.11 0.37 -4.54
N HIS A 132 -10.45 -0.78 -4.51
CA HIS A 132 -11.07 -2.08 -4.74
C HIS A 132 -12.16 -2.37 -3.71
N LEU A 133 -11.88 -2.18 -2.42
CA LEU A 133 -12.85 -2.32 -1.33
C LEU A 133 -14.05 -1.37 -1.48
N ASN A 134 -13.79 -0.12 -1.86
CA ASN A 134 -14.85 0.85 -2.09
C ASN A 134 -15.81 0.45 -3.22
N LYS A 135 -15.33 -0.30 -4.21
CA LYS A 135 -16.14 -0.84 -5.30
C LYS A 135 -16.79 -2.18 -4.97
N ASN A 136 -16.34 -2.85 -3.90
CA ASN A 136 -16.73 -4.21 -3.53
C ASN A 136 -17.15 -4.26 -2.04
N PRO A 137 -18.32 -3.73 -1.67
CA PRO A 137 -18.75 -3.61 -0.27
C PRO A 137 -18.87 -4.96 0.46
N HIS A 138 -19.09 -6.06 -0.27
CA HIS A 138 -19.10 -7.40 0.32
C HIS A 138 -17.74 -7.79 0.93
N LEU A 139 -16.62 -7.35 0.35
CA LEU A 139 -15.28 -7.59 0.90
C LEU A 139 -15.08 -6.82 2.21
N VAL A 140 -15.67 -5.62 2.33
CA VAL A 140 -15.64 -4.85 3.57
C VAL A 140 -16.40 -5.59 4.68
N ALA A 141 -17.54 -6.20 4.36
CA ALA A 141 -18.29 -7.01 5.31
C ALA A 141 -17.51 -8.25 5.77
N VAL A 142 -16.83 -8.94 4.85
CA VAL A 142 -15.91 -10.05 5.17
C VAL A 142 -14.81 -9.57 6.12
N ASN A 143 -14.15 -8.45 5.79
CA ASN A 143 -13.09 -7.87 6.62
C ASN A 143 -13.58 -7.46 8.01
N ALA A 144 -14.81 -6.96 8.12
CA ALA A 144 -15.42 -6.60 9.41
C ALA A 144 -15.71 -7.85 10.26
N TYR A 145 -16.25 -8.91 9.65
CA TYR A 145 -16.55 -10.17 10.33
C TYR A 145 -15.30 -10.78 10.97
N HIS A 146 -14.18 -10.82 10.25
CA HIS A 146 -12.92 -11.41 10.75
C HIS A 146 -12.25 -10.61 11.88
N ARG A 147 -12.68 -9.37 12.13
CA ARG A 147 -12.21 -8.55 13.25
C ARG A 147 -13.07 -8.67 14.49
N LEU A 148 -14.23 -9.32 14.41
CA LEU A 148 -15.05 -9.54 15.58
C LEU A 148 -14.25 -10.36 16.59
N PRO A 149 -14.34 -10.04 17.89
CA PRO A 149 -13.71 -10.86 18.92
C PRO A 149 -14.31 -12.27 18.90
N ASP A 150 -13.46 -13.30 19.08
CA ASP A 150 -13.84 -14.72 19.24
C ASP A 150 -14.57 -14.99 20.58
N THR A 151 -15.48 -14.09 20.97
CA THR A 151 -16.29 -14.21 22.18
C THR A 151 -17.66 -14.73 21.80
N ALA A 152 -18.20 -15.66 22.60
CA ALA A 152 -19.52 -16.27 22.39
C ALA A 152 -20.65 -15.24 22.21
N GLU A 153 -20.51 -14.04 22.79
CA GLU A 153 -21.45 -12.92 22.68
C GLU A 153 -21.52 -12.30 21.27
N ALA A 154 -20.41 -12.29 20.52
CA ALA A 154 -20.38 -11.75 19.15
C ALA A 154 -21.06 -12.69 18.14
N LEU A 155 -21.09 -13.99 18.42
CA LEU A 155 -21.77 -15.00 17.60
C LEU A 155 -23.29 -15.01 17.82
N LEU A 156 -23.77 -14.53 18.97
CA LEU A 156 -25.20 -14.49 19.31
C LEU A 156 -25.94 -13.27 18.74
N LEU A 157 -25.23 -12.19 18.38
CA LEU A 157 -25.83 -10.96 17.82
C LEU A 157 -26.08 -11.02 16.30
N ASN A 158 -25.63 -12.08 15.62
CA ASN A 158 -25.76 -12.27 14.17
C ASN A 158 -26.75 -13.40 13.78
N ASN A 159 -27.47 -13.98 14.74
CA ASN A 159 -28.59 -14.91 14.53
C ASN A 159 -29.92 -14.23 14.85
#